data_AF-A0A2Z3HPM2-F1
#
_entry.id   AF-A0A2Z3HPM2-F1
#
_cell.length_a   1.000
_cell.length_b   1.000
_cell.length_c   1.000
_cell.angle_alpha   90.00
_cell.angle_beta   90.00
_cell.angle_gamma   90.00
#
_symmetry.space_group_name_H-M   'P 1'
#
loop_
_entity.id
_entity.type
_entity.pdbx_description
1 polymer ?
#
loop_
_entity_poly.entity_id
_entity_poly.type
_entity_poly.pdbx_seq_one_letter_code
_entity_poly.pdbx_strand_id
1 'polypeptide(L)'
;MTRELAQGSDHHSVFGKFRSCAASTGVLALALAACALSPVSAEAATAKPAPAKAPAFDARRPADVIAVLGAMEAKAEILRKDQGQIFMKVTTPGGGFGAQMVGCDEAFTACKAIALFSAFSRKGVNLAQINDYNRSQLTCRGIMTPSGEPSVMYAALLNGRMTRDEVREHVGVWQGCLTGFGEFIQDPIGFLSRPQG
;
A
#
# COMPACT_ATOMS: atom_id res chain seq x y z
N MET A 1 6.28 -46.32 -22.39
CA MET A 1 7.40 -45.70 -21.67
C MET A 1 6.84 -44.87 -20.54
N THR A 2 7.02 -45.39 -19.34
CA THR A 2 6.46 -44.96 -18.05
C THR A 2 7.09 -43.64 -17.63
N ARG A 3 6.29 -42.64 -17.21
CA ARG A 3 6.79 -41.45 -16.51
C ARG A 3 6.25 -41.42 -15.09
N GLU A 4 7.21 -41.45 -14.19
CA GLU A 4 7.17 -41.44 -12.74
C GLU A 4 6.66 -40.08 -12.23
N LEU A 5 5.71 -40.12 -11.30
CA LEU A 5 5.21 -38.96 -10.55
C LEU A 5 6.05 -38.85 -9.26
N ALA A 6 6.78 -37.75 -9.11
CA ALA A 6 7.31 -37.28 -7.82
C ALA A 6 6.63 -35.94 -7.51
N GLN A 7 5.71 -35.89 -6.52
CA GLN A 7 5.99 -35.44 -5.15
C GLN A 7 6.64 -34.04 -5.14
N GLY A 8 5.95 -32.96 -4.78
CA GLY A 8 5.22 -32.76 -3.53
C GLY A 8 6.11 -31.92 -2.62
N SER A 9 5.86 -30.61 -2.55
CA SER A 9 6.53 -29.72 -1.59
C SER A 9 5.50 -28.81 -0.94
N ASP A 10 5.21 -29.18 0.30
CA ASP A 10 4.34 -28.49 1.25
C ASP A 10 4.93 -27.13 1.63
N HIS A 11 4.20 -26.05 1.32
CA HIS A 11 4.43 -24.77 1.98
C HIS A 11 3.62 -24.74 3.27
N HIS A 12 4.33 -25.08 4.34
CA HIS A 12 3.88 -25.00 5.72
C HIS A 12 3.34 -23.60 6.07
N SER A 13 2.11 -23.62 6.57
CA SER A 13 1.45 -22.57 7.33
C SER A 13 2.34 -22.11 8.50
N VAL A 14 2.82 -20.86 8.44
CA VAL A 14 3.44 -20.19 9.60
C VAL A 14 2.36 -19.36 10.31
N PHE A 15 1.36 -20.05 10.88
CA PHE A 15 0.52 -19.46 11.91
C PHE A 15 1.29 -19.50 13.23
N GLY A 16 2.01 -18.41 13.49
CA GLY A 16 2.70 -18.16 14.75
C GLY A 16 1.71 -18.14 15.92
N LYS A 17 1.90 -19.12 16.81
CA LYS A 17 1.18 -19.28 18.09
C LYS A 17 1.11 -17.97 18.88
N PHE A 18 -0.12 -17.60 19.23
CA PHE A 18 -0.44 -16.70 20.33
C PHE A 18 0.30 -17.15 21.61
N ARG A 19 1.25 -16.34 22.09
CA ARG A 19 1.74 -16.44 23.46
C ARG A 19 0.87 -15.51 24.33
N SER A 20 -0.06 -16.12 25.06
CA SER A 20 -0.71 -15.51 26.22
C SER A 20 0.36 -15.06 27.22
N CYS A 21 0.42 -13.77 27.50
CA CYS A 21 1.18 -13.25 28.63
C CYS A 21 0.41 -13.58 29.91
N ALA A 22 1.01 -14.41 30.75
CA ALA A 22 0.50 -14.81 32.04
C ALA A 22 0.32 -13.60 32.96
N ALA A 23 -0.73 -13.69 33.77
CA ALA A 23 -1.08 -12.76 34.82
C ALA A 23 0.03 -12.69 35.89
N SER A 24 0.48 -11.48 36.20
CA SER A 24 1.32 -11.20 37.36
C SER A 24 0.46 -10.63 38.49
N THR A 25 0.20 -11.46 39.48
CA THR A 25 -0.30 -11.10 40.81
C THR A 25 0.71 -10.19 41.53
N GLY A 26 0.31 -8.97 41.87
CA GLY A 26 1.11 -8.00 42.61
C GLY A 26 0.35 -7.45 43.82
N VAL A 27 0.73 -7.98 44.99
CA VAL A 27 0.62 -7.53 46.40
C VAL A 27 -0.21 -6.26 46.70
N LEU A 28 -1.25 -6.48 47.52
CA LEU A 28 -2.05 -5.48 48.24
C LEU A 28 -1.23 -4.94 49.44
N ALA A 29 -0.81 -3.68 49.39
CA ALA A 29 -0.25 -2.97 50.55
C ALA A 29 -1.28 -1.95 51.07
N LEU A 30 -1.89 -2.25 52.23
CA LEU A 30 -2.64 -1.27 53.01
C LEU A 30 -1.65 -0.30 53.67
N ALA A 31 -1.68 0.97 53.26
CA ALA A 31 -1.08 2.06 54.01
C ALA A 31 -2.20 2.99 54.51
N LEU A 32 -2.46 2.93 55.81
CA LEU A 32 -3.20 3.93 56.57
C LEU A 32 -2.34 5.20 56.67
N ALA A 33 -2.74 6.27 56.01
CA ALA A 33 -2.12 7.59 56.15
C ALA A 33 -3.18 8.62 56.57
N ALA A 34 -2.83 9.38 57.60
CA ALA A 34 -3.69 10.27 58.37
C ALA A 34 -4.28 11.44 57.55
N CYS A 35 -5.53 11.79 57.87
CA CYS A 35 -6.21 13.00 57.39
C CYS A 35 -5.57 14.25 58.00
N ALA A 36 -4.79 14.98 57.21
CA ALA A 36 -4.49 16.39 57.45
C ALA A 36 -5.37 17.23 56.51
N LEU A 37 -6.34 17.96 57.08
CA LEU A 37 -7.19 18.91 56.35
C LEU A 37 -6.39 20.18 56.06
N SER A 38 -5.78 20.25 54.88
CA SER A 38 -5.26 21.49 54.30
C SER A 38 -6.37 22.22 53.54
N PRO A 39 -6.45 23.57 53.60
CA PRO A 39 -7.41 24.34 52.83
C PRO A 39 -7.11 24.19 51.33
N VAL A 40 -8.06 23.59 50.60
CA VAL A 40 -8.01 23.48 49.15
C VAL A 40 -8.26 24.87 48.57
N SER A 41 -7.19 25.56 48.18
CA SER A 41 -7.30 26.63 47.19
C SER A 41 -7.85 26.02 45.90
N ALA A 42 -9.05 26.42 45.53
CA ALA A 42 -9.67 26.08 44.26
C ALA A 42 -8.92 26.83 43.14
N GLU A 43 -7.76 26.29 42.75
CA GLU A 43 -7.08 26.72 41.54
C GLU A 43 -7.97 26.30 40.37
N ALA A 44 -8.56 27.28 39.68
CA ALA A 44 -9.41 27.04 38.53
C ALA A 44 -8.61 26.25 37.49
N ALA A 45 -8.90 24.95 37.37
CA ALA A 45 -8.29 24.07 36.40
C ALA A 45 -8.56 24.66 35.00
N THR A 46 -7.51 25.21 34.40
CA THR A 46 -7.55 25.71 33.03
C THR A 46 -7.92 24.54 32.13
N ALA A 47 -9.12 24.59 31.55
CA ALA A 47 -9.62 23.55 30.68
C ALA A 47 -8.62 23.36 29.52
N LYS A 48 -7.98 22.19 29.48
CA LYS A 48 -7.06 21.83 28.40
C LYS A 48 -7.84 21.92 27.08
N PRO A 49 -7.35 22.64 26.06
CA PRO A 49 -8.05 22.74 24.79
C PRO A 49 -8.36 21.34 24.25
N ALA A 50 -9.60 21.11 23.83
CA ALA A 50 -9.98 19.86 23.20
C ALA A 50 -9.08 19.63 21.97
N PRO A 51 -8.58 18.39 21.75
CA PRO A 51 -7.75 18.10 20.59
C PRO A 51 -8.53 18.41 19.31
N ALA A 52 -7.87 19.11 18.38
CA ALA A 52 -8.46 19.41 17.08
C ALA A 52 -8.85 18.10 16.38
N LYS A 53 -10.08 18.05 15.86
CA LYS A 53 -10.54 16.89 15.08
C LYS A 53 -9.62 16.72 13.88
N ALA A 54 -9.12 15.49 13.67
CA ALA A 54 -8.37 15.17 12.48
C ALA A 54 -9.23 15.50 11.24
N PRO A 55 -8.62 16.05 10.16
CA PRO A 55 -9.36 16.32 8.95
C PRO A 55 -9.97 15.02 8.41
N ALA A 56 -11.16 15.12 7.82
CA ALA A 56 -11.79 14.00 7.13
C ALA A 56 -10.87 13.48 6.01
N PHE A 57 -10.90 12.17 5.77
CA PHE A 57 -10.14 11.53 4.69
C PHE A 57 -10.61 12.03 3.32
N ASP A 58 -9.67 12.29 2.42
CA ASP A 58 -9.91 12.63 1.02
C ASP A 58 -8.82 11.99 0.15
N ALA A 59 -9.21 11.01 -0.68
CA ALA A 59 -8.31 10.27 -1.54
C ALA A 59 -7.54 11.16 -2.54
N ARG A 60 -8.01 12.37 -2.81
CA ARG A 60 -7.33 13.35 -3.68
C ARG A 60 -6.09 13.94 -3.03
N ARG A 61 -5.99 13.90 -1.69
CA ARG A 61 -4.90 14.52 -0.95
C ARG A 61 -3.70 13.58 -0.85
N PRO A 62 -2.49 14.00 -1.26
CA PRO A 62 -1.30 13.16 -1.21
C PRO A 62 -0.99 12.64 0.20
N ALA A 63 -1.16 13.49 1.22
CA ALA A 63 -0.93 13.12 2.61
C ALA A 63 -1.84 11.96 3.09
N ASP A 64 -3.09 11.94 2.63
CA ASP A 64 -4.04 10.88 2.99
C ASP A 64 -3.69 9.56 2.33
N VAL A 65 -3.30 9.60 1.04
CA VAL A 65 -2.83 8.41 0.30
C VAL A 65 -1.57 7.85 0.94
N ILE A 66 -0.60 8.71 1.28
CA ILE A 66 0.62 8.32 2.01
C ILE A 66 0.26 7.66 3.34
N ALA A 67 -0.72 8.18 4.09
CA ALA A 67 -1.18 7.58 5.33
C ALA A 67 -1.87 6.22 5.12
N VAL A 68 -2.60 6.02 4.00
CA VAL A 68 -3.14 4.68 3.65
C VAL A 68 -2.01 3.70 3.41
N LEU A 69 -1.02 4.08 2.59
CA LEU A 69 0.15 3.26 2.30
C LEU A 69 0.93 2.92 3.59
N GLY A 70 1.11 3.90 4.48
CA GLY A 70 1.71 3.70 5.80
C GLY A 70 0.97 2.67 6.66
N ALA A 71 -0.36 2.69 6.66
CA ALA A 71 -1.18 1.70 7.35
C ALA A 71 -1.10 0.30 6.72
N MET A 72 -0.51 0.16 5.52
CA MET A 72 -0.23 -1.10 4.82
C MET A 72 1.26 -1.46 4.88
N GLU A 73 1.98 -0.95 5.90
CA GLU A 73 3.42 -1.17 6.11
C GLU A 73 4.32 -0.69 4.96
N ALA A 74 3.83 0.25 4.15
CA ALA A 74 4.59 0.87 3.08
C ALA A 74 5.08 2.27 3.47
N LYS A 75 6.30 2.62 3.06
CA LYS A 75 6.85 3.97 3.17
C LYS A 75 6.70 4.69 1.82
N ALA A 76 5.92 5.76 1.79
CA ALA A 76 5.77 6.61 0.61
C ALA A 76 6.44 7.97 0.81
N GLU A 77 7.29 8.37 -0.14
CA GLU A 77 8.03 9.63 -0.11
C GLU A 77 7.76 10.43 -1.38
N ILE A 78 7.39 11.70 -1.25
CA ILE A 78 7.28 12.61 -2.39
C ILE A 78 8.70 12.93 -2.87
N LEU A 79 9.01 12.54 -4.10
CA LEU A 79 10.30 12.82 -4.74
C LEU A 79 10.33 14.20 -5.37
N ARG A 80 9.26 14.57 -6.07
CA ARG A 80 9.15 15.87 -6.76
C ARG A 80 7.70 16.22 -7.07
N LYS A 81 7.46 17.51 -7.27
CA LYS A 81 6.21 18.09 -7.75
C LYS A 81 6.51 18.85 -9.03
N ASP A 82 5.73 18.62 -10.08
CA ASP A 82 6.02 19.19 -11.40
C ASP A 82 4.76 19.17 -12.27
N GLN A 83 4.49 20.27 -13.00
CA GLN A 83 3.40 20.37 -13.99
C GLN A 83 2.05 19.78 -13.54
N GLY A 84 1.58 20.13 -12.33
CA GLY A 84 0.32 19.62 -11.77
C GLY A 84 0.35 18.13 -11.41
N GLN A 85 1.53 17.58 -11.14
CA GLN A 85 1.75 16.18 -10.81
C GLN A 85 2.67 16.04 -9.59
N ILE A 86 2.50 14.94 -8.87
CA ILE A 86 3.33 14.58 -7.71
C ILE A 86 3.87 13.19 -7.95
N PHE A 87 5.19 13.06 -7.89
CA PHE A 87 5.88 11.79 -8.05
C PHE A 87 6.33 11.30 -6.69
N MET A 88 6.06 10.03 -6.41
CA MET A 88 6.36 9.37 -5.16
C MET A 88 7.14 8.08 -5.40
N LYS A 89 8.04 7.79 -4.47
CA LYS A 89 8.63 6.45 -4.30
C LYS A 89 7.90 5.75 -3.17
N VAL A 90 7.47 4.52 -3.41
CA VAL A 90 6.84 3.67 -2.40
C VAL A 90 7.74 2.47 -2.16
N THR A 91 8.07 2.20 -0.90
CA THR A 91 8.88 1.06 -0.47
C THR A 91 8.03 0.17 0.42
N THR A 92 7.98 -1.12 0.13
CA THR A 92 7.28 -2.14 0.93
C THR A 92 8.26 -3.26 1.31
N PRO A 93 7.91 -4.14 2.25
CA PRO A 93 8.71 -5.34 2.53
C PRO A 93 8.91 -6.23 1.29
N GLY A 94 7.95 -6.25 0.35
CA GLY A 94 7.99 -7.05 -0.87
C GLY A 94 8.67 -6.38 -2.07
N GLY A 95 9.19 -5.17 -1.92
CA GLY A 95 9.83 -4.40 -3.00
C GLY A 95 9.31 -2.96 -3.12
N GLY A 96 9.92 -2.20 -4.02
CA GLY A 96 9.57 -0.81 -4.28
C GLY A 96 8.80 -0.62 -5.57
N PHE A 97 7.97 0.42 -5.63
CA PHE A 97 7.29 0.87 -6.84
C PHE A 97 7.15 2.40 -6.84
N GLY A 98 6.81 2.96 -8.00
CA GLY A 98 6.52 4.38 -8.16
C GLY A 98 5.03 4.66 -8.05
N ALA A 99 4.67 5.84 -7.55
CA ALA A 99 3.33 6.37 -7.61
C ALA A 99 3.35 7.79 -8.17
N GLN A 100 2.33 8.15 -8.94
CA GLN A 100 2.22 9.45 -9.57
C GLN A 100 0.78 9.94 -9.42
N MET A 101 0.58 11.05 -8.71
CA MET A 101 -0.71 11.73 -8.68
C MET A 101 -0.74 12.81 -9.74
N VAL A 102 -1.85 12.94 -10.47
CA VAL A 102 -1.97 13.84 -11.63
C VAL A 102 -3.23 14.71 -11.56
N GLY A 103 -3.20 15.82 -12.29
CA GLY A 103 -4.30 16.79 -12.31
C GLY A 103 -4.46 17.49 -10.97
N CYS A 104 -3.33 17.78 -10.31
CA CYS A 104 -3.29 18.46 -9.03
C CYS A 104 -3.61 19.95 -9.18
N ASP A 105 -4.17 20.54 -8.13
CA ASP A 105 -4.29 22.00 -8.00
C ASP A 105 -2.90 22.67 -7.91
N GLU A 106 -2.88 24.02 -8.00
CA GLU A 106 -1.64 24.81 -7.96
C GLU A 106 -0.85 24.63 -6.66
N ALA A 107 -1.54 24.35 -5.55
CA ALA A 107 -0.92 24.11 -4.24
C ALA A 107 -0.45 22.65 -4.07
N PHE A 108 -0.73 21.77 -5.03
CA PHE A 108 -0.50 20.33 -4.96
C PHE A 108 -1.17 19.69 -3.73
N THR A 109 -2.34 20.19 -3.34
CA THR A 109 -3.08 19.73 -2.15
C THR A 109 -4.15 18.71 -2.49
N ALA A 110 -4.76 18.78 -3.68
CA ALA A 110 -5.71 17.81 -4.19
C ALA A 110 -5.41 17.46 -5.65
N CYS A 111 -5.47 16.17 -5.99
CA CYS A 111 -5.23 15.62 -7.34
C CYS A 111 -6.43 14.79 -7.82
N LYS A 112 -6.53 14.56 -9.13
CA LYS A 112 -7.69 13.92 -9.76
C LYS A 112 -7.52 12.44 -10.04
N ALA A 113 -6.29 11.94 -10.06
CA ALA A 113 -5.99 10.54 -10.31
C ALA A 113 -4.65 10.15 -9.69
N ILE A 114 -4.45 8.84 -9.54
CA ILE A 114 -3.17 8.22 -9.17
C ILE A 114 -2.84 7.10 -10.15
N ALA A 115 -1.59 7.05 -10.57
CA ALA A 115 -1.00 5.92 -11.26
C ALA A 115 0.05 5.26 -10.35
N LEU A 116 0.02 3.93 -10.27
CA LEU A 116 1.00 3.08 -9.61
C LEU A 116 1.78 2.34 -10.71
N PHE A 117 3.10 2.28 -10.61
CA PHE A 117 3.92 1.71 -11.67
C PHE A 117 5.21 1.08 -11.17
N SER A 118 5.70 0.08 -11.90
CA SER A 118 6.98 -0.56 -11.65
C SER A 118 7.64 -0.99 -12.95
N ALA A 119 8.94 -0.73 -13.08
CA ALA A 119 9.77 -1.21 -14.18
C ALA A 119 10.62 -2.39 -13.70
N PHE A 120 10.82 -3.36 -14.59
CA PHE A 120 11.58 -4.57 -14.30
C PHE A 120 12.84 -4.58 -15.15
N SER A 121 13.99 -4.81 -14.52
CA SER A 121 15.30 -4.84 -15.20
C SER A 121 15.49 -6.05 -16.14
N ARG A 122 14.56 -7.00 -16.11
CA ARG A 122 14.59 -8.18 -16.98
C ARG A 122 14.27 -7.81 -18.42
N LYS A 123 15.15 -8.24 -19.33
CA LYS A 123 14.94 -8.15 -20.78
C LYS A 123 14.44 -9.48 -21.34
N GLY A 124 13.82 -9.44 -22.51
CA GLY A 124 13.37 -10.65 -23.23
C GLY A 124 11.90 -10.63 -23.65
N VAL A 125 11.10 -9.74 -23.08
CA VAL A 125 9.73 -9.49 -23.54
C VAL A 125 9.76 -8.48 -24.68
N ASN A 126 9.03 -8.75 -25.76
CA ASN A 126 8.87 -7.82 -26.89
C ASN A 126 7.51 -7.11 -26.87
N LEU A 127 7.34 -6.10 -27.73
CA LEU A 127 6.12 -5.29 -27.79
C LEU A 127 4.87 -6.11 -28.18
N ALA A 128 5.00 -7.15 -29.00
CA ALA A 128 3.88 -8.00 -29.37
C ALA A 128 3.36 -8.77 -28.14
N GLN A 129 4.26 -9.35 -27.35
CA GLN A 129 3.91 -10.04 -26.10
C GLN A 129 3.29 -9.08 -25.07
N ILE A 130 3.80 -7.85 -24.95
CA ILE A 130 3.19 -6.82 -24.08
C ILE A 130 1.77 -6.49 -24.55
N ASN A 131 1.55 -6.40 -25.86
CA ASN A 131 0.23 -6.13 -26.40
C ASN A 131 -0.74 -7.31 -26.16
N ASP A 132 -0.27 -8.55 -26.22
CA ASP A 132 -1.08 -9.73 -25.90
C ASP A 132 -1.38 -9.82 -24.39
N TYR A 133 -0.41 -9.52 -23.52
CA TYR A 133 -0.65 -9.34 -22.09
C TYR A 133 -1.76 -8.31 -21.86
N ASN A 134 -1.68 -7.15 -22.50
CA ASN A 134 -2.66 -6.08 -22.37
C ASN A 134 -4.06 -6.45 -22.88
N ARG A 135 -4.19 -7.42 -23.79
CA ARG A 135 -5.49 -7.94 -24.23
C ARG A 135 -6.07 -8.93 -23.22
N SER A 136 -5.22 -9.65 -22.52
CA SER A 136 -5.62 -10.60 -21.47
C SER A 136 -5.91 -9.98 -20.12
N GLN A 137 -5.39 -8.77 -19.86
CA GLN A 137 -5.51 -8.11 -18.56
C GLN A 137 -6.39 -6.87 -18.66
N LEU A 138 -7.44 -6.83 -17.84
CA LEU A 138 -8.37 -5.70 -17.81
C LEU A 138 -7.81 -4.51 -17.02
N THR A 139 -7.15 -4.77 -15.89
CA THR A 139 -6.85 -3.76 -14.87
C THR A 139 -5.49 -3.10 -15.05
N CYS A 140 -4.51 -3.83 -15.59
CA CYS A 140 -3.11 -3.42 -15.60
C CYS A 140 -2.60 -3.26 -17.04
N ARG A 141 -1.82 -2.22 -17.30
CA ARG A 141 -1.20 -1.97 -18.60
C ARG A 141 0.30 -2.23 -18.55
N GLY A 142 0.77 -3.19 -19.33
CA GLY A 142 2.17 -3.36 -19.68
C GLY A 142 2.61 -2.33 -20.73
N ILE A 143 3.80 -1.76 -20.53
CA ILE A 143 4.47 -0.85 -21.46
C ILE A 143 5.96 -1.21 -21.54
N MET A 144 6.64 -0.68 -22.56
CA MET A 144 8.10 -0.71 -22.64
C MET A 144 8.63 0.69 -22.31
N THR A 145 9.59 0.79 -21.40
CA THR A 145 10.28 2.06 -21.15
C THR A 145 11.15 2.44 -22.36
N PRO A 146 11.58 3.71 -22.47
CA PRO A 146 12.56 4.11 -23.49
C PRO A 146 13.88 3.34 -23.41
N SER A 147 14.25 2.83 -22.22
CA SER A 147 15.43 1.98 -21.99
C SER A 147 15.23 0.52 -22.41
N GLY A 148 14.03 0.13 -22.86
CA GLY A 148 13.71 -1.24 -23.26
C GLY A 148 13.41 -2.18 -22.08
N GLU A 149 13.04 -1.63 -20.92
CA GLU A 149 12.62 -2.40 -19.75
C GLU A 149 11.09 -2.56 -19.77
N PRO A 150 10.56 -3.77 -19.55
CA PRO A 150 9.13 -3.95 -19.38
C PRO A 150 8.68 -3.29 -18.08
N SER A 151 7.57 -2.58 -18.14
CA SER A 151 6.97 -1.88 -17.00
C SER A 151 5.47 -2.13 -16.98
N VAL A 152 4.89 -2.17 -15.78
CA VAL A 152 3.45 -2.32 -15.58
C VAL A 152 2.89 -1.12 -14.84
N MET A 153 1.70 -0.70 -15.23
CA MET A 153 1.00 0.44 -14.65
C MET A 153 -0.44 0.08 -14.29
N TYR A 154 -0.91 0.67 -13.20
CA TYR A 154 -2.30 0.68 -12.78
C TYR A 154 -2.71 2.12 -12.49
N ALA A 155 -3.91 2.52 -12.88
CA ALA A 155 -4.39 3.88 -12.62
C ALA A 155 -5.82 3.89 -12.08
N ALA A 156 -6.09 4.83 -11.18
CA ALA A 156 -7.40 5.07 -10.60
C ALA A 156 -7.72 6.56 -10.58
N LEU A 157 -8.99 6.89 -10.86
CA LEU A 157 -9.51 8.24 -10.64
C LEU A 157 -9.77 8.43 -9.15
N LEU A 158 -9.49 9.64 -8.66
CA LEU A 158 -9.66 10.03 -7.26
C LEU A 158 -10.81 11.01 -7.14
N ASN A 159 -11.63 10.84 -6.11
CA ASN A 159 -12.68 11.79 -5.79
C ASN A 159 -12.89 11.91 -4.27
N GLY A 160 -13.51 13.00 -3.84
CA GLY A 160 -13.68 13.30 -2.41
C GLY A 160 -14.72 12.43 -1.68
N ARG A 161 -15.38 11.48 -2.37
CA ARG A 161 -16.27 10.50 -1.75
C ARG A 161 -15.60 9.16 -1.49
N MET A 162 -14.42 8.93 -2.07
CA MET A 162 -13.67 7.70 -1.84
C MET A 162 -13.26 7.60 -0.38
N THR A 163 -13.46 6.42 0.17
CA THR A 163 -13.10 5.99 1.50
C THR A 163 -11.67 5.46 1.54
N ARG A 164 -11.16 5.30 2.76
CA ARG A 164 -9.84 4.70 2.98
C ARG A 164 -9.78 3.26 2.44
N ASP A 165 -10.87 2.51 2.56
CA ASP A 165 -10.93 1.11 2.16
C ASP A 165 -10.96 0.96 0.64
N GLU A 166 -11.66 1.84 -0.08
CA GLU A 166 -11.60 1.87 -1.56
C GLU A 166 -10.18 2.18 -2.06
N VAL A 167 -9.44 3.08 -1.39
CA VAL A 167 -8.02 3.31 -1.74
C VAL A 167 -7.16 2.09 -1.46
N ARG A 168 -7.40 1.36 -0.36
CA ARG A 168 -6.72 0.09 -0.08
C ARG A 168 -7.04 -0.97 -1.14
N GLU A 169 -8.28 -1.03 -1.61
CA GLU A 169 -8.69 -1.95 -2.68
C GLU A 169 -7.92 -1.66 -3.97
N HIS A 170 -7.77 -0.39 -4.37
CA HIS A 170 -6.93 -0.01 -5.50
C HIS A 170 -5.46 -0.45 -5.35
N VAL A 171 -4.90 -0.34 -4.13
CA VAL A 171 -3.54 -0.84 -3.84
C VAL A 171 -3.50 -2.38 -3.91
N GLY A 172 -4.55 -3.07 -3.48
CA GLY A 172 -4.68 -4.52 -3.61
C GLY A 172 -4.73 -4.99 -5.07
N VAL A 173 -5.49 -4.30 -5.93
CA VAL A 173 -5.51 -4.55 -7.37
C VAL A 173 -4.10 -4.36 -7.96
N TRP A 174 -3.40 -3.31 -7.54
CA TRP A 174 -2.01 -3.09 -7.95
C TRP A 174 -1.05 -4.19 -7.52
N GLN A 175 -1.19 -4.74 -6.32
CA GLN A 175 -0.40 -5.90 -5.90
C GLN A 175 -0.65 -7.11 -6.81
N GLY A 176 -1.91 -7.34 -7.21
CA GLY A 176 -2.25 -8.34 -8.22
C GLY A 176 -1.57 -8.07 -9.57
N CYS A 177 -1.51 -6.80 -10.02
CA CYS A 177 -0.77 -6.42 -11.22
C CYS A 177 0.72 -6.78 -11.13
N LEU A 178 1.35 -6.55 -9.99
CA LEU A 178 2.77 -6.86 -9.78
C LEU A 178 3.03 -8.37 -9.87
N THR A 179 2.18 -9.18 -9.25
CA THR A 179 2.28 -10.64 -9.33
C THR A 179 2.06 -11.13 -10.75
N GLY A 180 0.95 -10.75 -11.39
CA GLY A 180 0.60 -11.21 -12.74
C GLY A 180 1.61 -10.78 -13.80
N PHE A 181 2.05 -9.52 -13.77
CA PHE A 181 3.08 -9.06 -14.69
C PHE A 181 4.44 -9.70 -14.39
N GLY A 182 4.74 -9.91 -13.10
CA GLY A 182 5.92 -10.64 -12.65
C GLY A 182 5.99 -12.06 -13.23
N GLU A 183 4.89 -12.82 -13.18
CA GLU A 183 4.80 -14.13 -13.83
C GLU A 183 4.98 -14.03 -15.36
N PHE A 184 4.30 -13.06 -15.98
CA PHE A 184 4.37 -12.85 -17.43
C PHE A 184 5.80 -12.57 -17.90
N ILE A 185 6.55 -11.69 -17.24
CA ILE A 185 7.95 -11.42 -17.65
C ILE A 185 8.89 -12.60 -17.35
N GLN A 186 8.48 -13.54 -16.49
CA GLN A 186 9.25 -14.75 -16.20
C GLN A 186 9.10 -15.79 -17.29
N ASP A 187 7.87 -16.02 -17.73
CA ASP A 187 7.53 -16.95 -18.80
C ASP A 187 6.38 -16.39 -19.66
N PRO A 188 6.69 -15.54 -20.66
CA PRO A 188 5.66 -14.92 -21.48
C PRO A 188 4.82 -15.93 -22.26
N ILE A 189 5.44 -17.02 -22.73
CA ILE A 189 4.78 -18.03 -23.55
C ILE A 189 3.84 -18.87 -22.69
N GLY A 190 4.32 -19.39 -21.56
CA GLY A 190 3.50 -20.13 -20.63
C GLY A 190 2.37 -19.29 -20.07
N PHE A 191 2.65 -18.03 -19.68
CA PHE A 191 1.64 -17.10 -19.19
C PHE A 191 0.50 -16.92 -20.20
N LEU A 192 0.82 -16.62 -21.45
CA LEU A 192 -0.17 -16.35 -22.51
C LEU A 192 -0.89 -17.60 -23.01
N SER A 193 -0.34 -18.80 -22.77
CA SER A 193 -0.99 -20.06 -23.14
C SER A 193 -2.13 -20.49 -22.20
N ARG A 194 -2.23 -19.89 -21.00
CA ARG A 194 -3.26 -20.20 -20.01
C ARG A 194 -4.60 -19.56 -20.40
N PRO A 195 -5.76 -20.21 -20.12
CA PRO A 195 -7.05 -19.55 -20.19
C PRO A 195 -7.07 -18.33 -19.29
N GLN A 196 -7.35 -17.16 -19.87
CA GLN A 196 -7.49 -15.90 -19.16
C GLN A 196 -8.99 -15.75 -18.91
N GLY A 197 -9.40 -15.82 -17.65
CA GLY A 197 -10.81 -15.84 -17.22
C GLY A 197 -11.56 -14.55 -17.56
#